data_AF-A0A259RR98-F1
#
_entry.id   AF-A0A259RR98-F1
#
_cell.length_a   1.000
_cell.length_b   1.000
_cell.length_c   1.000
_cell.angle_alpha   90.00
_cell.angle_beta   90.00
_cell.angle_gamma   90.00
#
_symmetry.space_group_name_H-M   'P 1'
#
loop_
_entity.id
_entity.type
_entity.pdbx_description
1 polymer ?
#
loop_
_entity_poly.entity_id
_entity_poly.type
_entity_poly.pdbx_seq_one_letter_code
_entity_poly.pdbx_strand_id
1 'polypeptide(L)'
;MRASMVFSFRTMLLVTLLTSGAVSISGCAQLSKDQSKEPAYKIASTSIEHEKPKSGNKAPLLGIRQIIQLIENGEHDQARAALQTFLAKDPKNLTARNLQKQLTIDPAKALGPAASTYTVQSGDTLGGLAARFLGNPMDFVILGRYNDIKRGRDLQVGQTIKIPSKKKLKALPDEPQTLKTDELSAEAPAVSPATTKGAESSTSMAEPAAPASESQTVKPEEAGSNAIVKPISPAEEARALAAQQAGLAAMQKNQLEEAAKEFSKALAIDPILELAKTRAAQVQQKRVQQYHEAALVAYRKQHLDEAIALWDKALALDPNYEPALGYRARAQELKRRLGQLNEQ
;
A
#
# COMPACT_ATOMS: atom_id res chain seq x y z
N MET A 1 13.71 -71.04 -11.50
CA MET A 1 14.95 -70.98 -12.28
C MET A 1 15.33 -69.52 -12.46
N ARG A 2 16.60 -69.19 -12.14
CA ARG A 2 17.32 -67.91 -12.33
C ARG A 2 16.85 -66.72 -11.47
N ALA A 3 17.71 -65.90 -10.87
CA ALA A 3 19.13 -65.97 -10.49
C ALA A 3 19.37 -64.75 -9.57
N SER A 4 20.21 -64.93 -8.56
CA SER A 4 20.67 -63.92 -7.61
C SER A 4 21.39 -62.74 -8.27
N MET A 5 21.30 -61.54 -7.68
CA MET A 5 22.46 -60.64 -7.55
C MET A 5 22.19 -59.54 -6.50
N VAL A 6 22.84 -59.69 -5.35
CA VAL A 6 23.08 -58.67 -4.34
C VAL A 6 24.40 -57.99 -4.73
N PHE A 7 24.44 -56.66 -4.76
CA PHE A 7 25.70 -55.92 -4.78
C PHE A 7 25.72 -54.88 -3.66
N SER A 8 26.65 -55.10 -2.75
CA SER A 8 27.01 -54.27 -1.61
C SER A 8 28.32 -53.57 -1.95
N PHE A 9 28.42 -52.26 -1.77
CA PHE A 9 29.72 -51.57 -1.78
C PHE A 9 29.74 -50.47 -0.71
N ARG A 10 30.48 -50.75 0.37
CA ARG A 10 30.99 -49.78 1.36
C ARG A 10 32.45 -49.50 1.02
N THR A 11 32.82 -48.24 0.84
CA THR A 11 34.20 -47.67 0.85
C THR A 11 34.03 -46.19 1.16
N MET A 12 34.23 -45.66 2.38
CA MET A 12 35.46 -45.40 3.16
C MET A 12 36.43 -44.39 2.52
N LEU A 13 36.97 -43.49 3.37
CA LEU A 13 38.01 -42.44 3.21
C LEU A 13 37.54 -41.01 2.80
N LEU A 14 38.05 -39.88 3.30
CA LEU A 14 39.05 -39.54 4.33
C LEU A 14 38.85 -38.04 4.70
N VAL A 15 39.14 -37.67 5.95
CA VAL A 15 39.23 -36.30 6.52
C VAL A 15 40.55 -35.63 6.14
N THR A 16 40.56 -34.33 5.82
CA THR A 16 41.68 -33.41 6.15
C THR A 16 41.24 -31.94 6.30
N LEU A 17 41.73 -31.33 7.38
CA LEU A 17 41.63 -29.93 7.81
C LEU A 17 42.81 -29.08 7.26
N LEU A 18 42.66 -27.74 7.37
CA LEU A 18 43.71 -26.69 7.51
C LEU A 18 44.53 -26.38 6.21
N THR A 19 44.86 -25.14 5.81
CA THR A 19 45.38 -23.96 6.54
C THR A 19 45.23 -22.64 5.76
N SER A 20 45.33 -21.54 6.52
CA SER A 20 45.50 -20.13 6.13
C SER A 20 46.76 -19.83 5.31
N GLY A 21 46.74 -18.72 4.57
CA GLY A 21 47.95 -18.07 4.03
C GLY A 21 47.69 -16.64 3.55
N ALA A 22 47.93 -15.67 4.44
CA ALA A 22 48.00 -14.25 4.12
C ALA A 22 49.40 -13.90 3.59
N VAL A 23 49.48 -13.11 2.51
CA VAL A 23 50.73 -12.48 2.06
C VAL A 23 50.47 -10.99 1.86
N SER A 24 51.07 -10.20 2.76
CA SER A 24 51.30 -8.77 2.60
C SER A 24 52.71 -8.58 2.05
N ILE A 25 52.86 -7.80 0.98
CA ILE A 25 54.14 -7.17 0.63
C ILE A 25 53.87 -5.69 0.35
N SER A 26 54.48 -4.87 1.19
CA SER A 26 54.61 -3.41 1.10
C SER A 26 55.88 -3.09 0.32
N GLY A 27 55.90 -2.02 -0.49
CA GLY A 27 57.11 -1.57 -1.18
C GLY A 27 56.90 -0.32 -2.04
N CYS A 28 57.49 0.79 -1.58
CA CYS A 28 57.39 2.17 -2.05
C CYS A 28 58.10 2.45 -3.40
N ALA A 29 57.69 3.54 -4.07
CA ALA A 29 58.49 4.78 -4.23
C ALA A 29 58.24 5.54 -5.55
N GLN A 30 58.13 6.87 -5.41
CA GLN A 30 57.94 7.92 -6.40
C GLN A 30 58.93 7.96 -7.57
N LEU A 31 58.43 8.40 -8.73
CA LEU A 31 59.14 9.30 -9.64
C LEU A 31 58.15 10.26 -10.34
N SER A 32 58.52 11.55 -10.36
CA SER A 32 57.72 12.67 -10.86
C SER A 32 58.18 13.16 -12.25
N LYS A 33 57.32 14.02 -12.85
CA LYS A 33 57.50 14.96 -14.00
C LYS A 33 57.20 14.33 -15.37
N ASP A 34 56.39 14.91 -16.27
CA ASP A 34 56.23 16.32 -16.61
C ASP A 34 54.88 16.63 -17.32
N GLN A 35 54.59 17.92 -17.44
CA GLN A 35 53.35 18.62 -17.80
C GLN A 35 52.85 18.43 -19.24
N SER A 36 51.51 18.45 -19.41
CA SER A 36 50.85 19.09 -20.56
C SER A 36 49.45 19.57 -20.18
N LYS A 37 49.08 20.72 -20.75
CA LYS A 37 48.02 21.65 -20.34
C LYS A 37 46.58 21.18 -20.61
N GLU A 38 45.70 21.72 -19.77
CA GLU A 38 44.24 21.70 -19.60
C GLU A 38 43.35 21.99 -20.85
N PRO A 39 42.02 21.72 -20.85
CA PRO A 39 41.08 22.39 -19.94
C PRO A 39 40.03 21.52 -19.21
N ALA A 40 39.58 22.12 -18.12
CA ALA A 40 38.69 21.63 -17.09
C ALA A 40 37.25 21.32 -17.54
N TYR A 41 36.71 20.22 -17.01
CA TYR A 41 35.30 20.11 -16.61
C TYR A 41 35.27 19.57 -15.18
N LYS A 42 35.17 20.47 -14.19
CA LYS A 42 35.02 20.10 -12.78
C LYS A 42 33.60 19.59 -12.55
N ILE A 43 33.42 18.28 -12.48
CA ILE A 43 32.31 17.69 -11.73
C ILE A 43 32.76 17.65 -10.28
N ALA A 44 32.23 18.56 -9.47
CA ALA A 44 32.36 18.49 -8.03
C ALA A 44 31.57 17.28 -7.53
N SER A 45 32.23 16.14 -7.42
CA SER A 45 31.79 15.02 -6.60
C SER A 45 32.01 15.42 -5.14
N THR A 46 31.05 16.13 -4.55
CA THR A 46 31.01 16.31 -3.10
C THR A 46 30.56 15.00 -2.48
N SER A 47 31.55 14.21 -2.07
CA SER A 47 31.40 13.18 -1.05
C SER A 47 30.80 13.83 0.19
N ILE A 48 29.54 13.52 0.52
CA ILE A 48 29.00 13.86 1.83
C ILE A 48 29.58 12.86 2.83
N GLU A 49 30.66 13.28 3.48
CA GLU A 49 31.12 12.72 4.74
C GLU A 49 29.96 12.70 5.74
N HIS A 50 29.71 11.54 6.33
CA HIS A 50 28.86 11.40 7.50
C HIS A 50 29.49 12.12 8.69
N GLU A 51 29.25 13.43 8.83
CA GLU A 51 29.45 14.10 10.12
C GLU A 51 28.33 13.65 11.08
N LYS A 52 28.74 12.97 12.16
CA LYS A 52 27.92 12.83 13.37
C LYS A 52 27.50 14.23 13.84
N PRO A 53 26.21 14.49 14.12
CA PRO A 53 25.79 15.83 14.50
C PRO A 53 26.33 16.19 15.89
N LYS A 54 27.06 17.31 15.94
CA LYS A 54 27.44 18.04 17.15
C LYS A 54 26.18 18.49 17.89
N SER A 55 26.19 18.25 19.20
CA SER A 55 25.17 18.66 20.17
C SER A 55 24.99 20.19 20.17
N GLY A 56 23.77 20.69 19.95
CA GLY A 56 23.44 22.11 20.21
C GLY A 56 22.24 22.68 19.46
N ASN A 57 22.00 22.29 18.21
CA ASN A 57 20.91 22.86 17.42
C ASN A 57 19.65 21.99 17.50
N LYS A 58 18.53 22.59 17.95
CA LYS A 58 17.21 21.94 17.90
C LYS A 58 16.90 21.54 16.46
N ALA A 59 16.39 20.33 16.26
CA ALA A 59 16.02 19.82 14.94
C ALA A 59 15.02 20.78 14.26
N PRO A 60 15.13 20.99 12.93
CA PRO A 60 14.26 21.90 12.20
C PRO A 60 12.78 21.48 12.34
N LEU A 61 11.88 22.47 12.31
CA LEU A 61 10.44 22.20 12.28
C LEU A 61 10.08 21.68 10.89
N LEU A 62 9.87 20.37 10.78
CA LEU A 62 9.46 19.70 9.54
C LEU A 62 7.96 19.45 9.53
N GLY A 63 7.35 19.46 8.35
CA GLY A 63 5.96 19.04 8.16
C GLY A 63 5.79 17.53 8.34
N ILE A 64 4.58 17.07 8.69
CA ILE A 64 4.32 15.64 8.95
C ILE A 64 4.68 14.73 7.77
N ARG A 65 4.49 15.21 6.53
CA ARG A 65 4.87 14.48 5.31
C ARG A 65 6.38 14.25 5.20
N GLN A 66 7.18 15.27 5.48
CA GLN A 66 8.64 15.17 5.47
C GLN A 66 9.13 14.23 6.57
N ILE A 67 8.48 14.26 7.73
CA ILE A 67 8.76 13.34 8.84
C ILE A 67 8.46 11.89 8.42
N ILE A 68 7.35 11.63 7.73
CA ILE A 68 7.02 10.29 7.22
C ILE A 68 8.07 9.83 6.20
N GLN A 69 8.55 10.71 5.31
CA GLN A 69 9.63 10.38 4.37
C GLN A 69 10.92 9.99 5.08
N LEU A 70 11.30 10.71 6.15
CA LEU A 70 12.45 10.30 6.99
C LEU A 70 12.24 8.89 7.56
N ILE A 71 11.03 8.56 8.01
CA ILE A 71 10.70 7.22 8.51
C ILE A 71 10.82 6.17 7.40
N GLU A 72 10.25 6.41 6.22
CA GLU A 72 10.30 5.49 5.08
C GLU A 72 11.72 5.25 4.57
N ASN A 73 12.59 6.26 4.69
CA ASN A 73 14.02 6.18 4.39
C ASN A 73 14.86 5.53 5.50
N GLY A 74 14.24 5.20 6.65
CA GLY A 74 14.92 4.58 7.79
C GLY A 74 15.69 5.56 8.68
N GLU A 75 15.52 6.86 8.47
CA GLU A 75 16.14 7.96 9.22
C GLU A 75 15.40 8.19 10.55
N HIS A 76 15.19 7.12 11.31
CA HIS A 76 14.33 7.10 12.50
C HIS A 76 14.77 8.08 13.60
N ASP A 77 16.07 8.32 13.75
CA ASP A 77 16.58 9.26 14.75
C ASP A 77 16.26 10.71 14.39
N GLN A 78 16.42 11.08 13.12
CA GLN A 78 16.02 12.38 12.60
C GLN A 78 14.50 12.56 12.69
N ALA A 79 13.73 11.53 12.30
CA ALA A 79 12.27 11.55 12.42
C ALA A 79 11.81 11.73 13.86
N ARG A 80 12.46 11.08 14.84
CA ARG A 80 12.12 11.22 16.26
C ARG A 80 12.38 12.65 16.77
N ALA A 81 13.52 13.23 16.38
CA ALA A 81 13.85 14.61 16.75
C ALA A 81 12.87 15.61 16.09
N ALA A 82 12.55 15.43 14.81
CA ALA A 82 11.58 16.25 14.10
C ALA A 82 10.15 16.13 14.68
N LEU A 83 9.73 14.92 15.08
CA LEU A 83 8.44 14.70 15.77
C LEU A 83 8.39 15.41 17.12
N GLN A 84 9.50 15.43 17.85
CA GLN A 84 9.57 16.18 19.11
C GLN A 84 9.39 17.69 18.87
N THR A 85 10.06 18.25 17.88
CA THR A 85 9.89 19.66 17.48
C THR A 85 8.47 19.94 17.00
N PHE A 86 7.89 19.05 16.19
CA PHE A 86 6.52 19.17 15.67
C PHE A 86 5.47 19.14 16.78
N LEU A 87 5.56 18.17 17.70
CA LEU A 87 4.61 18.00 18.80
C LEU A 87 4.72 19.11 19.86
N ALA A 88 5.84 19.81 19.94
CA ALA A 88 5.95 21.02 20.76
C ALA A 88 5.07 22.17 20.24
N LYS A 89 4.74 22.17 18.93
CA LYS A 89 3.86 23.15 18.29
C LYS A 89 2.41 22.67 18.20
N ASP A 90 2.21 21.40 17.85
CA ASP A 90 0.89 20.77 17.78
C ASP A 90 0.83 19.50 18.66
N PRO A 91 0.62 19.64 19.98
CA PRO A 91 0.60 18.50 20.91
C PRO A 91 -0.61 17.57 20.74
N LYS A 92 -1.64 17.99 20.00
CA LYS A 92 -2.89 17.23 19.79
C LYS A 92 -2.87 16.44 18.49
N ASN A 93 -1.84 16.59 17.66
CA ASN A 93 -1.71 15.84 16.42
C ASN A 93 -1.64 14.33 16.66
N LEU A 94 -2.72 13.61 16.36
CA LEU A 94 -2.82 12.18 16.62
C LEU A 94 -1.79 11.37 15.82
N THR A 95 -1.55 11.74 14.57
CA THR A 95 -0.60 11.09 13.67
C THR A 95 0.82 11.22 14.19
N ALA A 96 1.27 12.44 14.52
CA ALA A 96 2.61 12.66 15.04
C ALA A 96 2.84 11.94 16.38
N ARG A 97 1.85 11.92 17.28
CA ARG A 97 1.93 11.16 18.54
C ARG A 97 2.04 9.66 18.31
N ASN A 98 1.26 9.13 17.39
CA ASN A 98 1.29 7.71 17.05
C ASN A 98 2.65 7.32 16.45
N LEU A 99 3.17 8.08 15.47
CA LEU A 99 4.50 7.86 14.90
C LEU A 99 5.62 7.97 15.95
N GLN A 100 5.55 8.98 16.83
CA GLN A 100 6.53 9.14 17.91
C GLN A 100 6.51 7.95 18.85
N LYS A 101 5.32 7.47 19.23
CA LYS A 101 5.16 6.26 20.07
C LYS A 101 5.81 5.06 19.39
N GLN A 102 5.52 4.83 18.10
CA GLN A 102 6.07 3.70 17.35
C GLN A 102 7.58 3.74 17.18
N LEU A 103 8.22 4.92 17.22
CA LEU A 103 9.68 5.09 17.11
C LEU A 103 10.43 5.04 18.46
N THR A 104 9.70 5.07 19.57
CA THR A 104 10.26 5.16 20.92
C THR A 104 10.02 3.91 21.75
N ILE A 105 8.85 3.30 21.62
CA ILE A 105 8.53 2.07 22.35
C ILE A 105 9.31 0.87 21.79
N ASP A 106 9.64 -0.09 22.64
CA ASP A 106 10.15 -1.39 22.21
C ASP A 106 9.03 -2.17 21.47
N PRO A 107 9.24 -2.57 20.20
CA PRO A 107 8.24 -3.30 19.42
C PRO A 107 7.77 -4.59 20.10
N ALA A 108 8.67 -5.35 20.73
CA ALA A 108 8.32 -6.60 21.40
C ALA A 108 7.43 -6.36 22.62
N LYS A 109 7.69 -5.29 23.38
CA LYS A 109 6.83 -4.88 24.51
C LYS A 109 5.48 -4.34 24.05
N ALA A 110 5.44 -3.62 22.94
CA ALA A 110 4.23 -2.99 22.43
C ALA A 110 3.28 -3.96 21.73
N LEU A 111 3.82 -4.93 21.00
CA LEU A 111 3.05 -5.86 20.17
C LEU A 111 2.93 -7.26 20.80
N GLY A 112 3.78 -7.59 21.78
CA GLY A 112 3.82 -8.91 22.39
C GLY A 112 4.66 -9.93 21.60
N PRO A 113 4.68 -11.20 22.05
CA PRO A 113 5.40 -12.26 21.37
C PRO A 113 4.79 -12.55 19.98
N ALA A 114 5.61 -13.15 19.11
CA ALA A 114 5.21 -13.48 17.76
C ALA A 114 4.09 -14.52 17.80
N ALA A 115 3.01 -14.28 17.07
CA ALA A 115 1.90 -15.20 16.91
C ALA A 115 2.17 -16.24 15.83
N SER A 116 2.74 -15.76 14.73
CA SER A 116 2.84 -16.47 13.46
C SER A 116 3.90 -15.83 12.58
N THR A 117 4.24 -16.51 11.50
CA THR A 117 5.09 -15.98 10.43
C THR A 117 4.28 -15.81 9.15
N TYR A 118 4.70 -14.86 8.32
CA TYR A 118 4.10 -14.60 7.03
C TYR A 118 5.19 -14.43 5.97
N THR A 119 5.04 -15.11 4.84
CA THR A 119 5.92 -14.95 3.69
C THR A 119 5.41 -13.83 2.80
N VAL A 120 6.22 -12.79 2.66
CA VAL A 120 5.91 -11.59 1.86
C VAL A 120 5.61 -11.98 0.42
N GLN A 121 4.48 -11.53 -0.08
CA GLN A 121 4.02 -11.77 -1.44
C GLN A 121 4.28 -10.54 -2.32
N SER A 122 4.19 -10.74 -3.64
CA SER A 122 4.31 -9.65 -4.60
C SER A 122 3.22 -8.60 -4.35
N GLY A 123 3.63 -7.34 -4.18
CA GLY A 123 2.72 -6.21 -3.91
C GLY A 123 2.49 -5.93 -2.42
N ASP A 124 3.06 -6.74 -1.52
CA ASP A 124 3.01 -6.43 -0.09
C ASP A 124 3.87 -5.20 0.25
N THR A 125 3.39 -4.43 1.22
CA THR A 125 4.10 -3.29 1.82
C THR A 125 3.98 -3.39 3.34
N LEU A 126 4.90 -2.78 4.09
CA LEU A 126 4.78 -2.75 5.56
C LEU A 126 3.46 -2.14 6.02
N GLY A 127 2.97 -1.10 5.33
CA GLY A 127 1.67 -0.49 5.60
C GLY A 127 0.50 -1.42 5.32
N GLY A 128 0.53 -2.13 4.18
CA GLY A 128 -0.50 -3.12 3.85
C GLY A 128 -0.52 -4.29 4.84
N LEU A 129 0.64 -4.79 5.23
CA LEU A 129 0.77 -5.86 6.21
C LEU A 129 0.35 -5.41 7.62
N ALA A 130 0.68 -4.18 8.01
CA ALA A 130 0.20 -3.60 9.27
C ALA A 130 -1.33 -3.41 9.26
N ALA A 131 -1.92 -2.95 8.15
CA ALA A 131 -3.37 -2.89 8.02
C ALA A 131 -4.01 -4.29 8.17
N ARG A 132 -3.47 -5.28 7.46
CA ARG A 132 -3.99 -6.66 7.45
C ARG A 132 -3.88 -7.34 8.81
N PHE A 133 -2.74 -7.24 9.47
CA PHE A 133 -2.44 -8.04 10.66
C PHE A 133 -2.56 -7.28 11.98
N LEU A 134 -2.33 -5.96 11.98
CA LEU A 134 -2.43 -5.12 13.18
C LEU A 134 -3.71 -4.26 13.19
N GLY A 135 -4.44 -4.21 12.07
CA GLY A 135 -5.69 -3.46 11.92
C GLY A 135 -5.50 -1.97 11.63
N ASN A 136 -4.26 -1.49 11.49
CA ASN A 136 -3.96 -0.09 11.23
C ASN A 136 -2.76 0.05 10.28
N PRO A 137 -2.91 0.64 9.07
CA PRO A 137 -1.80 0.87 8.15
C PRO A 137 -0.70 1.76 8.76
N MET A 138 -1.06 2.66 9.71
CA MET A 138 -0.08 3.51 10.37
C MET A 138 0.87 2.73 11.26
N ASP A 139 0.54 1.49 11.67
CA ASP A 139 1.41 0.64 12.50
C ASP A 139 2.59 0.02 11.70
N PHE A 140 2.85 0.49 10.47
CA PHE A 140 3.94 0.00 9.61
C PHE A 140 5.33 0.20 10.22
N VAL A 141 5.53 1.28 10.98
CA VAL A 141 6.82 1.62 11.60
C VAL A 141 7.15 0.59 12.68
N ILE A 142 6.18 0.29 13.55
CA ILE A 142 6.38 -0.65 14.63
C ILE A 142 6.44 -2.10 14.12
N LEU A 143 5.69 -2.44 13.07
CA LEU A 143 5.80 -3.74 12.41
C LEU A 143 7.17 -3.93 11.72
N GLY A 144 7.68 -2.91 11.04
CA GLY A 144 9.01 -2.93 10.45
C GLY A 144 10.08 -3.14 11.51
N ARG A 145 10.06 -2.33 12.58
CA ARG A 145 10.98 -2.47 13.71
C ARG A 145 10.88 -3.82 14.43
N TYR A 146 9.69 -4.42 14.49
CA TYR A 146 9.49 -5.76 15.05
C TYR A 146 10.20 -6.87 14.25
N ASN A 147 10.46 -6.60 12.98
CA ASN A 147 11.08 -7.51 12.01
C ASN A 147 12.48 -7.07 11.59
N ASP A 148 13.08 -6.11 12.30
CA ASP A 148 14.39 -5.52 11.97
C ASP A 148 14.45 -4.87 10.57
N ILE A 149 13.29 -4.48 10.02
CA ILE A 149 13.15 -3.79 8.74
C ILE A 149 13.06 -2.29 9.01
N LYS A 150 14.11 -1.55 8.62
CA LYS A 150 14.20 -0.10 8.85
C LYS A 150 13.52 0.72 7.75
N ARG A 151 13.59 0.28 6.49
CA ARG A 151 13.02 1.01 5.34
C ARG A 151 11.94 0.17 4.68
N GLY A 152 10.88 0.81 4.19
CA GLY A 152 9.82 0.09 3.48
C GLY A 152 10.33 -0.71 2.28
N ARG A 153 11.32 -0.16 1.57
CA ARG A 153 11.99 -0.78 0.41
C ARG A 153 12.84 -2.01 0.75
N ASP A 154 13.15 -2.24 2.02
CA ASP A 154 13.93 -3.39 2.47
C ASP A 154 13.05 -4.64 2.64
N LEU A 155 11.72 -4.50 2.55
CA LEU A 155 10.79 -5.63 2.54
C LEU A 155 10.86 -6.35 1.18
N GLN A 156 11.26 -7.61 1.17
CA GLN A 156 11.47 -8.38 -0.06
C GLN A 156 10.40 -9.47 -0.23
N VAL A 157 9.97 -9.68 -1.47
CA VAL A 157 9.10 -10.81 -1.82
C VAL A 157 9.81 -12.13 -1.49
N GLY A 158 9.10 -13.06 -0.85
CA GLY A 158 9.62 -14.31 -0.32
C GLY A 158 10.25 -14.20 1.08
N GLN A 159 10.47 -12.99 1.59
CA GLN A 159 10.97 -12.80 2.95
C GLN A 159 9.93 -13.30 3.96
N THR A 160 10.36 -14.09 4.94
CA THR A 160 9.48 -14.49 6.04
C THR A 160 9.59 -13.49 7.18
N ILE A 161 8.47 -12.87 7.55
CA ILE A 161 8.36 -11.91 8.65
C ILE A 161 7.54 -12.46 9.81
N LYS A 162 7.80 -11.97 11.02
CA LYS A 162 7.05 -12.26 12.24
C LYS A 162 5.84 -11.34 12.36
N ILE A 163 4.70 -11.93 12.69
CA ILE A 163 3.43 -11.24 12.93
C ILE A 163 3.03 -11.41 14.41
N PRO A 164 2.86 -10.33 15.19
CA PRO A 164 2.55 -10.40 16.61
C PRO A 164 1.06 -10.66 16.93
N SER A 165 0.77 -11.22 18.11
CA SER A 165 -0.60 -11.53 18.57
C SER A 165 -1.28 -10.32 19.21
N LYS A 166 -2.17 -9.59 18.50
CA LYS A 166 -3.21 -8.80 19.18
C LYS A 166 -4.51 -9.61 19.17
N LYS A 167 -5.08 -9.86 20.36
CA LYS A 167 -6.21 -10.78 20.60
C LYS A 167 -7.50 -10.37 19.85
N LYS A 168 -7.64 -10.82 18.60
CA LYS A 168 -8.84 -11.41 17.95
C LYS A 168 -8.50 -11.75 16.49
N LEU A 169 -8.03 -12.97 16.28
CA LEU A 169 -8.09 -13.65 14.99
C LEU A 169 -8.99 -14.87 15.21
N LYS A 170 -10.22 -14.81 14.70
CA LYS A 170 -10.92 -16.03 14.29
C LYS A 170 -10.08 -16.57 13.14
N ALA A 171 -9.29 -17.59 13.41
CA ALA A 171 -8.65 -18.36 12.36
C ALA A 171 -9.74 -19.09 11.58
N LEU A 172 -9.69 -18.99 10.25
CA LEU A 172 -9.96 -20.09 9.33
C LEU A 172 -9.05 -19.90 8.11
N PRO A 173 -8.66 -21.00 7.46
CA PRO A 173 -7.35 -21.19 6.85
C PRO A 173 -7.43 -21.22 5.32
N ASP A 174 -6.38 -20.74 4.66
CA ASP A 174 -6.07 -21.07 3.27
C ASP A 174 -4.55 -21.06 3.10
N GLU A 175 -3.91 -22.22 3.30
CA GLU A 175 -2.94 -22.75 2.35
C GLU A 175 -2.70 -24.26 2.58
N PRO A 176 -2.40 -25.01 1.50
CA PRO A 176 -2.43 -26.46 1.45
C PRO A 176 -1.27 -27.11 2.21
N GLN A 177 -1.62 -28.10 3.03
CA GLN A 177 -0.65 -29.04 3.56
C GLN A 177 -0.15 -29.95 2.43
N THR A 178 1.15 -29.92 2.21
CA THR A 178 1.87 -30.95 1.45
C THR A 178 1.74 -32.28 2.20
N LEU A 179 0.95 -33.18 1.64
CA LEU A 179 0.82 -34.57 2.10
C LEU A 179 2.13 -35.33 1.82
N LYS A 180 2.64 -36.02 2.84
CA LYS A 180 3.46 -37.22 2.63
C LYS A 180 2.50 -38.39 2.40
N THR A 181 2.77 -39.12 1.34
CA THR A 181 2.08 -40.32 0.86
C THR A 181 2.20 -41.48 1.85
N ASP A 182 1.10 -42.16 2.14
CA ASP A 182 1.05 -43.62 2.27
C ASP A 182 -0.34 -44.11 1.81
N GLU A 183 -0.30 -44.86 0.70
CA GLU A 183 -1.10 -46.04 0.32
C GLU A 183 -2.50 -46.23 0.92
N LEU A 184 -3.55 -46.21 0.06
CA LEU A 184 -4.33 -47.42 -0.28
C LEU A 184 -5.57 -47.10 -1.17
N SER A 185 -5.58 -47.80 -2.32
CA SER A 185 -6.73 -48.31 -3.09
C SER A 185 -7.75 -47.39 -3.77
N ALA A 186 -7.72 -47.52 -5.09
CA ALA A 186 -8.76 -47.35 -6.11
C ALA A 186 -10.22 -47.46 -5.63
N GLU A 187 -11.10 -46.63 -6.22
CA GLU A 187 -12.06 -47.06 -7.25
C GLU A 187 -12.71 -45.83 -7.92
N ALA A 188 -12.68 -45.75 -9.25
CA ALA A 188 -13.54 -44.89 -10.05
C ALA A 188 -14.85 -45.66 -10.32
N PRO A 189 -16.01 -45.01 -10.56
CA PRO A 189 -16.26 -44.60 -11.94
C PRO A 189 -17.16 -43.36 -12.16
N ALA A 190 -17.01 -42.82 -13.38
CA ALA A 190 -18.07 -42.42 -14.31
C ALA A 190 -18.88 -41.12 -14.12
N VAL A 191 -18.52 -40.16 -14.99
CA VAL A 191 -19.36 -39.39 -15.95
C VAL A 191 -20.79 -38.96 -15.60
N SER A 192 -21.04 -37.65 -15.73
CA SER A 192 -21.90 -37.10 -16.81
C SER A 192 -21.79 -35.57 -16.91
N PRO A 193 -21.55 -35.00 -18.10
CA PRO A 193 -21.75 -33.58 -18.39
C PRO A 193 -23.17 -33.34 -18.91
N ALA A 194 -23.86 -32.34 -18.36
CA ALA A 194 -25.11 -31.85 -18.94
C ALA A 194 -24.87 -30.50 -19.60
N THR A 195 -24.93 -30.53 -20.93
CA THR A 195 -24.91 -29.41 -21.85
C THR A 195 -26.32 -28.82 -22.01
N THR A 196 -26.34 -27.56 -22.49
CA THR A 196 -27.39 -26.85 -23.25
C THR A 196 -28.58 -26.22 -22.51
N LYS A 197 -28.70 -24.89 -22.69
CA LYS A 197 -29.71 -24.17 -23.52
C LYS A 197 -29.92 -22.80 -22.85
N GLY A 198 -29.52 -21.65 -23.40
CA GLY A 198 -29.85 -21.16 -24.73
C GLY A 198 -31.17 -20.40 -24.65
N ALA A 199 -31.11 -19.09 -24.40
CA ALA A 199 -32.17 -18.14 -24.74
C ALA A 199 -31.57 -16.73 -24.81
N GLU A 200 -31.24 -16.35 -26.03
CA GLU A 200 -30.96 -14.99 -26.47
C GLU A 200 -32.21 -14.11 -26.28
N SER A 201 -32.00 -12.83 -25.99
CA SER A 201 -32.83 -11.78 -26.58
C SER A 201 -31.97 -10.56 -26.82
N SER A 202 -31.72 -10.34 -28.11
CA SER A 202 -31.16 -9.13 -28.70
C SER A 202 -32.24 -8.53 -29.61
N THR A 203 -32.50 -7.24 -29.43
CA THR A 203 -33.04 -6.27 -30.41
C THR A 203 -32.61 -4.91 -29.85
N SER A 204 -31.56 -4.21 -30.30
CA SER A 204 -31.19 -3.65 -31.61
C SER A 204 -32.02 -2.43 -32.06
N MET A 205 -31.35 -1.25 -32.02
CA MET A 205 -31.43 -0.03 -32.87
C MET A 205 -32.78 0.73 -33.03
N ALA A 206 -32.87 2.07 -33.10
CA ALA A 206 -31.93 3.13 -33.49
C ALA A 206 -32.32 4.55 -32.97
N GLU A 207 -31.30 5.44 -33.00
CA GLU A 207 -31.21 6.92 -33.11
C GLU A 207 -32.20 7.63 -34.09
N PRO A 208 -32.16 8.98 -34.35
CA PRO A 208 -31.44 10.11 -33.71
C PRO A 208 -32.27 11.43 -33.55
N ALA A 209 -31.79 12.38 -32.74
CA ALA A 209 -31.83 13.83 -33.03
C ALA A 209 -31.07 14.67 -31.98
N ALA A 210 -29.99 15.33 -32.42
CA ALA A 210 -29.37 16.51 -31.80
C ALA A 210 -29.94 17.80 -32.48
N PRO A 211 -29.45 19.05 -32.27
CA PRO A 211 -28.41 19.57 -31.36
C PRO A 211 -28.77 20.95 -30.70
N ALA A 212 -27.84 21.48 -29.86
CA ALA A 212 -27.49 22.90 -29.59
C ALA A 212 -27.17 23.09 -28.10
N SER A 213 -25.89 23.16 -27.72
CA SER A 213 -25.08 24.39 -27.56
C SER A 213 -25.27 25.06 -26.20
N GLU A 214 -24.28 24.92 -25.31
CA GLU A 214 -23.40 26.04 -24.96
C GLU A 214 -22.29 25.56 -24.03
N SER A 215 -21.06 25.63 -24.52
CA SER A 215 -19.84 25.61 -23.72
C SER A 215 -19.70 26.94 -23.00
N GLN A 216 -19.52 26.91 -21.68
CA GLN A 216 -18.79 27.96 -21.00
C GLN A 216 -17.69 27.36 -20.14
N THR A 217 -16.49 27.59 -20.65
CA THR A 217 -15.20 27.52 -19.99
C THR A 217 -15.20 28.43 -18.77
N VAL A 218 -14.95 27.88 -17.58
CA VAL A 218 -14.37 28.67 -16.48
C VAL A 218 -13.23 27.87 -15.84
N LYS A 219 -12.04 28.45 -16.00
CA LYS A 219 -10.77 28.03 -15.40
C LYS A 219 -10.76 28.39 -13.90
N PRO A 220 -10.01 27.68 -13.06
CA PRO A 220 -10.13 27.70 -11.60
C PRO A 220 -9.53 28.95 -10.97
N GLU A 221 -10.21 29.50 -9.97
CA GLU A 221 -9.66 30.54 -9.09
C GLU A 221 -9.51 29.97 -7.67
N GLU A 222 -8.26 29.99 -7.19
CA GLU A 222 -7.86 29.65 -5.83
C GLU A 222 -8.23 30.77 -4.84
N ALA A 223 -8.37 30.34 -3.58
CA ALA A 223 -8.10 31.06 -2.33
C ALA A 223 -9.13 32.10 -1.85
N GLY A 224 -9.74 31.80 -0.70
CA GLY A 224 -10.51 32.78 0.06
C GLY A 224 -11.21 32.19 1.29
N SER A 225 -10.44 31.70 2.27
CA SER A 225 -10.96 31.35 3.60
C SER A 225 -11.46 32.61 4.33
N ASN A 226 -12.71 32.99 4.07
CA ASN A 226 -13.63 33.66 5.01
C ASN A 226 -14.95 33.96 4.28
N ALA A 227 -15.76 32.93 4.05
CA ALA A 227 -17.14 33.14 3.65
C ALA A 227 -17.94 33.55 4.89
N ILE A 228 -18.40 34.80 4.93
CA ILE A 228 -19.49 35.23 5.79
C ILE A 228 -20.72 34.42 5.34
N VAL A 229 -20.94 33.28 6.00
CA VAL A 229 -22.08 32.40 5.68
C VAL A 229 -23.35 33.15 6.05
N LYS A 230 -24.17 33.42 5.04
CA LYS A 230 -25.49 34.03 5.22
C LYS A 230 -26.30 33.13 6.15
N PRO A 231 -26.95 33.66 7.20
CA PRO A 231 -27.71 32.83 8.14
C PRO A 231 -28.81 32.08 7.38
N ILE A 232 -28.76 30.75 7.46
CA ILE A 232 -29.79 29.87 6.87
C ILE A 232 -31.07 29.94 7.71
N SER A 233 -32.22 29.74 7.07
CA SER A 233 -33.49 29.71 7.79
C SER A 233 -33.61 28.45 8.67
N PRO A 234 -34.41 28.47 9.75
CA PRO A 234 -34.64 27.28 10.59
C PRO A 234 -35.14 26.06 9.80
N ALA A 235 -35.89 26.29 8.71
CA ALA A 235 -36.38 25.22 7.84
C ALA A 235 -35.25 24.58 7.00
N GLU A 236 -34.27 25.37 6.57
CA GLU A 236 -33.08 24.88 5.86
C GLU A 236 -32.15 24.13 6.81
N GLU A 237 -31.93 24.65 8.02
CA GLU A 237 -31.17 23.96 9.06
C GLU A 237 -31.77 22.58 9.38
N ALA A 238 -33.09 22.51 9.57
CA ALA A 238 -33.79 21.24 9.81
C ALA A 238 -33.62 20.26 8.64
N ARG A 239 -33.64 20.74 7.39
CA ARG A 239 -33.40 19.91 6.18
C ARG A 239 -31.95 19.43 6.11
N ALA A 240 -30.97 20.28 6.45
CA ALA A 240 -29.56 19.91 6.50
C ALA A 240 -29.31 18.81 7.55
N LEU A 241 -29.89 18.95 8.75
CA LEU A 241 -29.80 17.96 9.81
C LEU A 241 -30.51 16.65 9.45
N ALA A 242 -31.66 16.70 8.79
CA ALA A 242 -32.37 15.51 8.30
C ALA A 242 -31.53 14.74 7.27
N ALA A 243 -30.92 15.44 6.31
CA ALA A 243 -29.99 14.84 5.34
C ALA A 243 -28.75 14.24 6.04
N GLN A 244 -28.18 14.93 7.04
CA GLN A 244 -27.08 14.38 7.83
C GLN A 244 -27.49 13.08 8.55
N GLN A 245 -28.68 13.03 9.15
CA GLN A 245 -29.20 11.83 9.81
C GLN A 245 -29.45 10.69 8.81
N ALA A 246 -29.99 10.99 7.63
CA ALA A 246 -30.14 10.00 6.56
C ALA A 246 -28.79 9.44 6.10
N GLY A 247 -27.76 10.28 5.97
CA GLY A 247 -26.39 9.85 5.67
C GLY A 247 -25.80 8.93 6.73
N LEU A 248 -26.00 9.26 8.02
CA LEU A 248 -25.58 8.40 9.13
C LEU A 248 -26.32 7.05 9.14
N ALA A 249 -27.62 7.04 8.85
CA ALA A 249 -28.41 5.80 8.76
C ALA A 249 -27.95 4.93 7.58
N ALA A 250 -27.63 5.53 6.44
CA ALA A 250 -27.06 4.84 5.29
C ALA A 250 -25.67 4.23 5.61
N MET A 251 -24.82 4.94 6.37
CA MET A 251 -23.55 4.40 6.85
C MET A 251 -23.73 3.16 7.74
N GLN A 252 -24.72 3.16 8.64
CA GLN A 252 -25.01 2.01 9.50
C GLN A 252 -25.44 0.77 8.69
N LYS A 253 -26.11 0.99 7.55
CA LYS A 253 -26.49 -0.05 6.59
C LYS A 253 -25.38 -0.41 5.59
N ASN A 254 -24.19 0.18 5.73
CA ASN A 254 -23.07 0.05 4.79
C ASN A 254 -23.40 0.49 3.34
N GLN A 255 -24.39 1.38 3.18
CA GLN A 255 -24.81 1.94 1.89
C GLN A 255 -23.99 3.21 1.59
N LEU A 256 -22.74 3.03 1.17
CA LEU A 256 -21.77 4.14 1.07
C LEU A 256 -22.14 5.18 0.00
N GLU A 257 -22.71 4.76 -1.14
CA GLU A 257 -23.17 5.68 -2.19
C GLU A 257 -24.32 6.57 -1.70
N GLU A 258 -25.33 5.98 -1.05
CA GLU A 258 -26.45 6.76 -0.50
C GLU A 258 -25.98 7.66 0.65
N ALA A 259 -25.06 7.18 1.49
CA ALA A 259 -24.47 8.00 2.54
C ALA A 259 -23.73 9.23 1.97
N ALA A 260 -22.94 9.05 0.90
CA ALA A 260 -22.22 10.14 0.25
C ALA A 260 -23.19 11.20 -0.32
N LYS A 261 -24.27 10.73 -0.95
CA LYS A 261 -25.33 11.59 -1.50
C LYS A 261 -26.04 12.39 -0.42
N GLU A 262 -26.41 11.76 0.69
CA GLU A 262 -27.09 12.43 1.80
C GLU A 262 -26.19 13.44 2.53
N PHE A 263 -24.91 13.13 2.74
CA PHE A 263 -23.97 14.12 3.29
C PHE A 263 -23.69 15.27 2.31
N SER A 264 -23.61 14.99 1.02
CA SER A 264 -23.48 16.04 0.00
C SER A 264 -24.69 16.99 0.01
N LYS A 265 -25.91 16.46 0.15
CA LYS A 265 -27.12 17.28 0.34
C LYS A 265 -27.06 18.13 1.60
N ALA A 266 -26.65 17.54 2.73
CA ALA A 266 -26.52 18.27 4.00
C ALA A 266 -25.53 19.43 3.88
N LEU A 267 -24.35 19.19 3.28
CA LEU A 267 -23.30 20.19 3.11
C LEU A 267 -23.60 21.24 2.04
N ALA A 268 -24.50 20.93 1.08
CA ALA A 268 -24.98 21.91 0.11
C ALA A 268 -25.93 22.93 0.76
N ILE A 269 -26.68 22.52 1.78
CA ILE A 269 -27.58 23.41 2.54
C ILE A 269 -26.80 24.16 3.62
N ASP A 270 -26.02 23.42 4.41
CA ASP A 270 -25.20 23.96 5.48
C ASP A 270 -23.74 23.47 5.35
N PRO A 271 -22.87 24.29 4.73
CA PRO A 271 -21.45 23.98 4.60
C PRO A 271 -20.68 24.07 5.92
N ILE A 272 -21.26 24.46 7.06
CA ILE A 272 -20.57 24.52 8.37
C ILE A 272 -20.84 23.30 9.25
N LEU A 273 -21.64 22.34 8.78
CA LEU A 273 -21.92 21.08 9.49
C LEU A 273 -20.67 20.18 9.59
N GLU A 274 -19.88 20.37 10.65
CA GLU A 274 -18.60 19.66 10.86
C GLU A 274 -18.76 18.13 10.94
N LEU A 275 -19.86 17.65 11.52
CA LEU A 275 -20.14 16.21 11.56
C LEU A 275 -20.39 15.67 10.16
N ALA A 276 -21.22 16.33 9.33
CA ALA A 276 -21.45 15.92 7.95
C ALA A 276 -20.15 15.95 7.13
N LYS A 277 -19.30 16.98 7.28
CA LYS A 277 -17.98 17.04 6.61
C LYS A 277 -17.11 15.84 6.97
N THR A 278 -16.97 15.59 8.27
CA THR A 278 -16.13 14.50 8.79
C THR A 278 -16.63 13.15 8.30
N ARG A 279 -17.94 12.94 8.32
CA ARG A 279 -18.55 11.67 7.87
C ARG A 279 -18.52 11.53 6.35
N ALA A 280 -18.72 12.59 5.59
CA ALA A 280 -18.56 12.59 4.14
C ALA A 280 -17.15 12.18 3.73
N ALA A 281 -16.11 12.75 4.36
CA ALA A 281 -14.73 12.37 4.12
C ALA A 281 -14.47 10.88 4.45
N GLN A 282 -15.02 10.39 5.56
CA GLN A 282 -14.93 8.98 5.94
C GLN A 282 -15.61 8.07 4.91
N VAL A 283 -16.80 8.44 4.43
CA VAL A 283 -17.53 7.68 3.39
C VAL A 283 -16.75 7.68 2.08
N GLN A 284 -16.20 8.84 1.68
CA GLN A 284 -15.39 8.97 0.47
C GLN A 284 -14.19 8.01 0.51
N GLN A 285 -13.45 7.99 1.61
CA GLN A 285 -12.32 7.09 1.79
C GLN A 285 -12.74 5.61 1.67
N LYS A 286 -13.87 5.23 2.28
CA LYS A 286 -14.39 3.86 2.17
C LYS A 286 -14.82 3.51 0.73
N ARG A 287 -15.40 4.45 -0.02
CA ARG A 287 -15.78 4.24 -1.42
C ARG A 287 -14.55 4.02 -2.30
N VAL A 288 -13.50 4.83 -2.13
CA VAL A 288 -12.20 4.63 -2.81
C VAL A 288 -11.67 3.21 -2.58
N GLN A 289 -11.68 2.75 -1.32
CA GLN A 289 -11.26 1.39 -0.96
C GLN A 289 -12.15 0.32 -1.60
N GLN A 290 -13.48 0.49 -1.55
CA GLN A 290 -14.42 -0.46 -2.16
C GLN A 290 -14.21 -0.58 -3.67
N TYR A 291 -13.99 0.54 -4.38
CA TYR A 291 -13.68 0.52 -5.80
C TYR A 291 -12.36 -0.17 -6.09
N HIS A 292 -11.34 0.08 -5.28
CA HIS A 292 -10.04 -0.58 -5.42
C HIS A 292 -10.12 -2.10 -5.23
N GLU A 293 -10.83 -2.56 -4.19
CA GLU A 293 -11.03 -3.99 -3.92
C GLU A 293 -11.80 -4.68 -5.06
N ALA A 294 -12.89 -4.06 -5.52
CA ALA A 294 -13.64 -4.57 -6.67
C ALA A 294 -12.77 -4.64 -7.93
N ALA A 295 -11.96 -3.62 -8.19
CA ALA A 295 -11.04 -3.58 -9.32
C ALA A 295 -9.99 -4.70 -9.26
N LEU A 296 -9.45 -5.00 -8.06
CA LEU A 296 -8.52 -6.11 -7.87
C LEU A 296 -9.18 -7.46 -8.17
N VAL A 297 -10.45 -7.65 -7.79
CA VAL A 297 -11.21 -8.86 -8.14
C VAL A 297 -11.38 -8.98 -9.66
N ALA A 298 -11.80 -7.91 -10.33
CA ALA A 298 -11.93 -7.88 -11.79
C ALA A 298 -10.59 -8.15 -12.49
N TYR A 299 -9.50 -7.55 -12.02
CA TYR A 299 -8.16 -7.73 -12.55
C TYR A 299 -7.69 -9.19 -12.43
N ARG A 300 -7.93 -9.84 -11.29
CA ARG A 300 -7.61 -11.27 -11.09
C ARG A 300 -8.41 -12.18 -12.01
N LYS A 301 -9.64 -11.80 -12.35
CA LYS A 301 -10.49 -12.47 -13.34
C LYS A 301 -10.11 -12.14 -14.79
N GLN A 302 -9.04 -11.36 -15.01
CA GLN A 302 -8.62 -10.87 -16.32
C GLN A 302 -9.65 -9.97 -17.02
N HIS A 303 -10.66 -9.48 -16.29
CA HIS A 303 -11.61 -8.48 -16.78
C HIS A 303 -10.96 -7.09 -16.75
N LEU A 304 -10.01 -6.84 -17.66
CA LEU A 304 -9.15 -5.66 -17.61
C LEU A 304 -9.92 -4.34 -17.78
N ASP A 305 -10.94 -4.31 -18.64
CA ASP A 305 -11.77 -3.12 -18.84
C ASP A 305 -12.58 -2.76 -17.60
N GLU A 306 -13.19 -3.75 -16.96
CA GLU A 306 -13.92 -3.57 -15.71
C GLU A 306 -12.97 -3.09 -14.59
N ALA A 307 -11.78 -3.69 -14.47
CA ALA A 307 -10.78 -3.30 -13.50
C ALA A 307 -10.31 -1.85 -13.69
N ILE A 308 -10.01 -1.45 -14.93
CA ILE A 308 -9.61 -0.08 -15.27
C ILE A 308 -10.72 0.90 -14.90
N ALA A 309 -11.97 0.62 -15.29
CA ALA A 309 -13.11 1.48 -14.98
C ALA A 309 -13.35 1.63 -13.47
N LEU A 310 -13.13 0.59 -12.68
CA LEU A 310 -13.24 0.64 -11.22
C LEU A 310 -12.12 1.47 -10.58
N TRP A 311 -10.88 1.37 -11.08
CA TRP A 311 -9.82 2.27 -10.64
C TRP A 311 -10.02 3.72 -11.10
N ASP A 312 -10.60 3.95 -12.28
CA ASP A 312 -11.02 5.30 -12.70
C ASP A 312 -12.03 5.90 -11.72
N LYS A 313 -13.01 5.11 -11.26
CA LYS A 313 -13.94 5.56 -10.21
C LYS A 313 -13.23 5.88 -8.91
N ALA A 314 -12.27 5.07 -8.48
CA ALA A 314 -11.48 5.35 -7.28
C ALA A 314 -10.69 6.67 -7.41
N LEU A 315 -10.05 6.90 -8.57
CA LEU A 315 -9.25 8.09 -8.84
C LEU A 315 -10.09 9.36 -9.05
N ALA A 316 -11.34 9.23 -9.51
CA ALA A 316 -12.29 10.34 -9.55
C ALA A 316 -12.65 10.82 -8.12
N LEU A 317 -12.58 9.93 -7.12
CA LEU A 317 -12.86 10.24 -5.74
C LEU A 317 -11.62 10.71 -4.96
N ASP A 318 -10.46 10.14 -5.25
CA ASP A 318 -9.15 10.53 -4.74
C ASP A 318 -8.09 10.41 -5.85
N PRO A 319 -7.77 11.52 -6.54
CA PRO A 319 -6.79 11.52 -7.64
C PRO A 319 -5.39 11.05 -7.24
N ASN A 320 -5.05 11.12 -5.95
CA ASN A 320 -3.74 10.74 -5.41
C ASN A 320 -3.76 9.36 -4.75
N TYR A 321 -4.79 8.55 -4.99
CA TYR A 321 -4.86 7.19 -4.45
C TYR A 321 -3.86 6.27 -5.18
N GLU A 322 -2.63 6.26 -4.69
CA GLU A 322 -1.47 5.55 -5.23
C GLU A 322 -1.75 4.11 -5.68
N PRO A 323 -2.50 3.26 -4.92
CA PRO A 323 -2.80 1.91 -5.39
C PRO A 323 -3.54 1.91 -6.74
N ALA A 324 -4.58 2.73 -6.91
CA ALA A 324 -5.31 2.76 -8.17
C ALA A 324 -4.45 3.28 -9.33
N LEU A 325 -3.60 4.30 -9.12
CA LEU A 325 -2.67 4.79 -10.15
C LEU A 325 -1.78 3.66 -10.71
N GLY A 326 -1.08 2.97 -9.82
CA GLY A 326 -0.13 1.92 -10.20
C GLY A 326 -0.78 0.67 -10.78
N TYR A 327 -1.94 0.25 -10.25
CA TYR A 327 -2.64 -0.92 -10.78
C TYR A 327 -3.35 -0.63 -12.12
N ARG A 328 -3.95 0.54 -12.28
CA ARG A 328 -4.57 0.95 -13.55
C ARG A 328 -3.56 1.00 -14.69
N ALA A 329 -2.38 1.59 -14.47
CA ALA A 329 -1.31 1.63 -15.47
C ALA A 329 -0.89 0.21 -15.90
N ARG A 330 -0.76 -0.72 -14.93
CA ARG A 330 -0.45 -2.13 -15.21
C ARG A 330 -1.53 -2.83 -16.04
N ALA A 331 -2.80 -2.60 -15.72
CA ALA A 331 -3.91 -3.20 -16.48
C ALA A 331 -4.01 -2.65 -17.90
N GLN A 332 -3.75 -1.35 -18.11
CA GLN A 332 -3.70 -0.76 -19.44
C GLN A 332 -2.59 -1.37 -20.29
N GLU A 333 -1.39 -1.53 -19.72
CA GLU A 333 -0.27 -2.16 -20.41
C GLU A 333 -0.55 -3.63 -20.73
N LEU A 334 -1.14 -4.38 -19.80
CA LEU A 334 -1.54 -5.77 -20.04
C LEU A 334 -2.58 -5.88 -21.16
N LYS A 335 -3.59 -5.01 -21.16
CA LYS A 335 -4.62 -4.96 -22.22
C LYS A 335 -3.99 -4.67 -23.58
N ARG A 336 -3.06 -3.71 -23.64
CA ARG A 336 -2.32 -3.37 -24.87
C ARG A 336 -1.56 -4.57 -25.44
N ARG A 337 -0.85 -5.33 -24.59
CA ARG A 337 -0.10 -6.53 -25.01
C ARG A 337 -1.02 -7.64 -25.52
N LEU A 338 -2.15 -7.88 -24.84
CA LEU A 338 -3.13 -8.87 -25.29
C LEU A 338 -3.74 -8.50 -26.65
N GLY A 339 -3.99 -7.21 -26.89
CA GLY A 339 -4.46 -6.74 -28.20
C GLY A 339 -3.48 -7.08 -29.32
N GLN A 340 -2.18 -6.83 -29.11
CA GLN A 340 -1.14 -7.13 -30.10
C GLN A 340 -0.98 -8.62 -30.41
N LEU A 341 -1.25 -9.49 -29.43
CA LEU A 341 -1.18 -10.95 -29.62
C LEU A 341 -2.38 -11.48 -30.42
N ASN A 342 -3.54 -10.82 -30.35
CA ASN A 342 -4.75 -11.24 -31.05
C ASN A 342 -4.81 -10.74 -32.50
N GLU A 343 -3.88 -9.85 -32.89
CA GLU A 343 -3.75 -9.30 -34.25
C GLU A 343 -2.71 -10.04 -35.11
N GLN A 344 -2.01 -11.04 -34.56
CA GLN A 344 -1.02 -11.89 -35.24
C GLN A 344 -1.63 -13.23 -35.67
#